data_AF-Q3SR78-F1
#
_entry.id   AF-Q3SR78-F1
#
_cell.length_a   1.000
_cell.length_b   1.000
_cell.length_c   1.000
_cell.angle_alpha   90.00
_cell.angle_beta   90.00
_cell.angle_gamma   90.00
#
_symmetry.space_group_name_H-M   'P 1'
#
loop_
_entity.id
_entity.type
_entity.pdbx_description
1 polymer ?
#
loop_
_entity_poly.entity_id
_entity_poly.type
_entity_poly.pdbx_seq_one_letter_code
_entity_poly.pdbx_strand_id
1 'polypeptide(L)'
;MEGAAIQGDSRDNLIIQKACELVGKFDWIITSPPYYGLRTYLPDQWIRNWFLGGPSVVDYTSEGQLSHNGRDRFIADLRQVWANVGARCRPGATLVIRFGSIGDRLVEDPAQLVSASLEETGWVTTEILHADNAARGRRQADTFHRKRSAPYDEVDVWAKWRP
;
A
#
# COMPACT_ATOMS: atom_id res chain seq x y z
N MET A 1 -7.37 24.27 -9.63
CA MET A 1 -7.27 23.29 -8.53
C MET A 1 -5.80 23.03 -8.34
N GLU A 2 -5.24 23.38 -7.18
CA GLU A 2 -3.83 23.16 -6.88
C GLU A 2 -3.66 21.76 -6.28
N GLY A 3 -2.68 21.01 -6.75
CA GLY A 3 -2.28 19.74 -6.15
C GLY A 3 -1.30 19.97 -5.00
N ALA A 4 -1.24 19.03 -4.05
CA ALA A 4 -0.29 19.09 -2.94
C ALA A 4 0.51 17.78 -2.84
N ALA A 5 1.77 17.90 -2.41
CA ALA A 5 2.60 16.77 -2.03
C ALA A 5 2.97 16.92 -0.54
N ILE A 6 2.78 15.86 0.24
CA ILE A 6 2.97 15.89 1.70
C ILE A 6 3.80 14.69 2.09
N GLN A 7 4.87 14.93 2.83
CA GLN A 7 5.69 13.90 3.43
C GLN A 7 5.20 13.62 4.85
N GLY A 8 5.02 12.35 5.19
CA GLY A 8 4.63 11.91 6.53
C GLY A 8 4.24 10.44 6.57
N ASP A 9 3.97 9.93 7.77
CA ASP A 9 3.44 8.58 7.99
C ASP A 9 1.90 8.63 7.96
N SER A 10 1.28 7.84 7.08
CA SER A 10 -0.18 7.79 6.96
C SER A 10 -0.88 7.18 8.18
N ARG A 11 -0.14 6.51 9.08
CA ARG A 11 -0.65 6.08 10.40
C ARG A 11 -0.86 7.27 11.33
N ASP A 12 -0.14 8.38 11.11
CA ASP A 12 -0.34 9.62 11.84
C ASP A 12 -1.53 10.40 11.24
N ASN A 13 -2.58 10.49 12.05
CA ASN A 13 -3.81 11.20 11.75
C ASN A 13 -3.61 12.68 11.39
N LEU A 14 -2.57 13.33 11.93
CA LEU A 14 -2.25 14.74 11.67
C LEU A 14 -1.76 14.95 10.23
N ILE A 15 -1.04 13.97 9.66
CA ILE A 15 -0.57 14.04 8.27
C ILE A 15 -1.76 14.04 7.30
N ILE A 16 -2.73 13.16 7.52
CA ILE A 16 -3.93 13.08 6.67
C ILE A 16 -4.84 14.29 6.89
N GLN A 17 -4.94 14.80 8.11
CA GLN A 17 -5.66 16.04 8.39
C GLN A 17 -5.06 17.23 7.62
N LYS A 18 -3.74 17.41 7.67
CA LYS A 18 -3.04 18.46 6.92
C LYS A 18 -3.31 18.36 5.42
N ALA A 19 -3.36 17.14 4.87
CA ALA A 19 -3.74 16.93 3.48
C ALA A 19 -5.16 17.43 3.18
N CYS A 20 -6.13 17.04 4.01
CA CYS A 20 -7.52 17.45 3.85
C CYS A 20 -7.71 18.97 4.03
N GLU A 21 -6.92 19.64 4.86
CA GLU A 21 -6.95 21.10 5.02
C GLU A 21 -6.44 21.84 3.77
N LEU A 22 -5.46 21.26 3.07
CA LEU A 22 -4.88 21.85 1.86
C LEU A 22 -5.73 21.63 0.61
N VAL A 23 -6.28 20.42 0.42
CA VAL A 23 -6.97 20.04 -0.83
C VAL A 23 -8.46 19.71 -0.65
N GLY A 24 -8.97 19.73 0.57
CA GLY A 24 -10.35 19.36 0.90
C GLY A 24 -10.55 17.85 1.10
N LYS A 25 -11.82 17.45 1.28
CA LYS A 25 -12.21 16.04 1.44
C LYS A 25 -12.00 15.24 0.16
N PHE A 26 -11.68 13.96 0.31
CA PHE A 26 -11.38 13.07 -0.80
C PHE A 26 -12.62 12.35 -1.35
N ASP A 27 -12.68 12.22 -2.66
CA ASP A 27 -13.64 11.38 -3.39
C ASP A 27 -13.01 10.05 -3.84
N TRP A 28 -11.70 10.03 -4.03
CA TRP A 28 -10.94 8.88 -4.51
C TRP A 28 -9.62 8.75 -3.76
N ILE A 29 -9.35 7.53 -3.31
CA ILE A 29 -8.07 7.11 -2.74
C ILE A 29 -7.56 5.97 -3.60
N ILE A 30 -6.37 6.12 -4.17
CA ILE A 30 -5.74 5.11 -5.02
C ILE A 30 -4.36 4.85 -4.43
N THR A 31 -4.06 3.61 -4.07
CA THR A 31 -2.85 3.29 -3.30
C THR A 31 -2.33 1.88 -3.56
N SER A 32 -1.04 1.69 -3.30
CA SER A 32 -0.34 0.40 -3.33
C SER A 32 0.54 0.28 -2.07
N PRO A 33 -0.01 -0.13 -0.91
CA PRO A 33 0.74 -0.18 0.33
C PRO A 33 1.85 -1.24 0.27
N PRO A 34 2.85 -1.17 1.17
CA PRO A 34 3.94 -2.15 1.22
C PRO A 34 3.40 -3.57 1.35
N TYR A 35 3.89 -4.52 0.55
CA TYR A 35 3.44 -5.90 0.63
C TYR A 35 3.88 -6.57 1.94
N TYR A 36 3.05 -7.46 2.48
CA TYR A 36 3.37 -8.14 3.72
C TYR A 36 4.68 -8.95 3.57
N GLY A 37 5.60 -8.77 4.50
CA GLY A 37 6.91 -9.42 4.48
C GLY A 37 8.02 -8.61 3.79
N LEU A 38 7.74 -7.39 3.32
CA LEU A 38 8.73 -6.50 2.71
C LEU A 38 9.68 -5.90 3.74
N ARG A 39 10.86 -6.49 3.90
CA ARG A 39 11.84 -6.05 4.91
C ARG A 39 12.81 -4.97 4.43
N THR A 40 12.85 -4.74 3.13
CA THR A 40 13.93 -3.99 2.48
C THR A 40 13.40 -2.75 1.76
N TYR A 41 12.20 -2.25 2.08
CA TYR A 41 11.63 -1.12 1.33
C TYR A 41 12.54 0.12 1.30
N LEU A 42 13.04 0.56 2.47
CA LEU A 42 13.97 1.70 2.54
C LEU A 42 15.29 1.43 1.79
N PRO A 43 16.01 0.32 2.03
CA PRO A 43 17.24 0.05 1.29
C PRO A 43 17.00 -0.20 -0.21
N ASP A 44 15.89 -0.81 -0.61
CA ASP A 44 15.56 -1.09 -2.02
C ASP A 44 15.19 0.20 -2.78
N GLN A 45 14.60 1.18 -2.10
CA GLN A 45 14.29 2.50 -2.67
C GLN A 45 15.42 3.53 -2.47
N TRP A 46 16.56 3.13 -1.86
CA TRP A 46 17.63 4.06 -1.50
C TRP A 46 18.13 4.88 -2.68
N ILE A 47 18.39 4.26 -3.84
CA ILE A 47 18.97 4.98 -4.98
C ILE A 47 18.04 6.07 -5.51
N ARG A 48 16.72 5.81 -5.46
CA ARG A 48 15.69 6.79 -5.81
C ARG A 48 15.65 7.91 -4.77
N ASN A 49 15.68 7.55 -3.49
CA ASN A 49 15.66 8.51 -2.40
C ASN A 49 16.90 9.43 -2.45
N TRP A 50 18.10 8.88 -2.63
CA TRP A 50 19.35 9.62 -2.81
C TRP A 50 19.29 10.59 -3.99
N PHE A 51 18.78 10.14 -5.14
CA PHE A 51 18.61 11.00 -6.31
C PHE A 51 17.69 12.20 -6.04
N LEU A 52 16.72 12.06 -5.13
CA LEU A 52 15.80 13.13 -4.70
C LEU A 52 16.35 13.98 -3.53
N GLY A 53 17.62 13.84 -3.17
CA GLY A 53 18.27 14.60 -2.10
C GLY A 53 18.31 13.89 -0.74
N GLY A 54 17.93 12.61 -0.69
CA GLY A 54 18.11 11.76 0.49
C GLY A 54 19.58 11.40 0.78
N PRO A 55 19.86 10.70 1.90
CA PRO A 55 21.23 10.36 2.29
C PRO A 55 21.99 9.54 1.25
N SER A 56 23.29 9.81 1.09
CA SER A 56 24.19 9.04 0.21
C SER A 56 24.60 7.68 0.77
N VAL A 57 24.09 7.33 1.96
CA VAL A 57 24.32 6.04 2.62
C VAL A 57 23.00 5.29 2.72
N VAL A 58 23.06 3.98 2.49
CA VAL A 58 21.89 3.11 2.61
C VAL A 58 21.52 2.99 4.08
N ASP A 59 20.27 3.31 4.41
CA ASP A 59 19.71 3.04 5.72
C ASP A 59 19.13 1.62 5.75
N TYR A 60 19.74 0.75 6.55
CA TYR A 60 19.31 -0.62 6.76
C TYR A 60 18.42 -0.79 8.01
N THR A 61 18.06 0.31 8.68
CA THR A 61 17.16 0.26 9.84
C THR A 61 15.73 -0.03 9.40
N SER A 62 14.96 -0.62 10.31
CA SER A 62 13.52 -0.90 10.13
C SER A 62 12.64 0.08 10.92
N GLU A 63 13.23 1.10 11.56
CA GLU A 63 12.49 2.10 12.34
C GLU A 63 11.53 2.88 11.44
N GLY A 64 10.29 3.05 11.90
CA GLY A 64 9.23 3.76 11.16
C GLY A 64 8.56 2.99 10.03
N GLN A 65 9.03 1.80 9.64
CA GLN A 65 8.32 0.96 8.66
C GLN A 65 7.07 0.28 9.28
N LEU A 66 6.14 -0.20 8.46
CA LEU A 66 5.07 -1.08 8.94
C LEU A 66 5.70 -2.28 9.67
N SER A 67 5.21 -2.59 10.87
CA SER A 67 5.84 -3.62 11.68
C SER A 67 5.59 -4.99 11.07
N HIS A 68 6.68 -5.70 10.76
CA HIS A 68 6.65 -7.08 10.27
C HIS A 68 6.66 -8.13 11.39
N ASN A 69 6.56 -7.70 12.65
CA ASN A 69 6.53 -8.56 13.85
C ASN A 69 5.14 -9.20 14.07
N GLY A 70 4.59 -9.81 13.02
CA GLY A 70 3.32 -10.55 13.06
C GLY A 70 2.26 -9.93 12.15
N ARG A 71 1.59 -10.84 11.43
CA ARG A 71 0.45 -10.59 10.54
C ARG A 71 -0.56 -9.59 11.13
N ASP A 72 -0.99 -9.81 12.36
CA ASP A 72 -2.07 -9.03 12.97
C ASP A 72 -1.67 -7.57 13.20
N ARG A 73 -0.40 -7.31 13.51
CA ARG A 73 0.11 -5.95 13.64
C ARG A 73 0.19 -5.25 12.29
N PHE A 74 0.57 -5.97 11.24
CA PHE A 74 0.54 -5.43 9.88
C PHE A 74 -0.89 -5.06 9.44
N ILE A 75 -1.85 -5.95 9.69
CA ILE A 75 -3.28 -5.70 9.45
C ILE A 75 -3.76 -4.48 10.26
N ALA A 76 -3.39 -4.38 11.54
CA ALA A 76 -3.77 -3.27 12.40
C ALA A 76 -3.18 -1.93 11.93
N ASP A 77 -1.91 -1.91 11.51
CA ASP A 77 -1.28 -0.71 10.96
C ASP A 77 -1.99 -0.24 9.68
N LEU A 78 -2.36 -1.17 8.77
CA LEU A 78 -3.15 -0.83 7.58
C LEU A 78 -4.54 -0.32 7.95
N ARG A 79 -5.22 -0.99 8.88
CA ARG A 79 -6.53 -0.57 9.39
C ARG A 79 -6.51 0.86 9.92
N GLN A 80 -5.48 1.23 10.67
CA GLN A 80 -5.28 2.60 11.16
C GLN A 80 -5.20 3.60 10.00
N VAL A 81 -4.45 3.29 8.94
CA VAL A 81 -4.36 4.13 7.74
C VAL A 81 -5.73 4.28 7.08
N TRP A 82 -6.47 3.19 6.91
CA TRP A 82 -7.80 3.21 6.28
C TRP A 82 -8.81 4.03 7.08
N ALA A 83 -8.82 3.89 8.39
CA ALA A 83 -9.66 4.69 9.29
C ALA A 83 -9.29 6.19 9.20
N ASN A 84 -8.00 6.52 9.24
CA ASN A 84 -7.52 7.89 9.13
C ASN A 84 -7.98 8.54 7.82
N VAL A 85 -7.77 7.86 6.69
CA VAL A 85 -8.12 8.37 5.36
C VAL A 85 -9.63 8.45 5.18
N GLY A 86 -10.37 7.41 5.59
CA GLY A 86 -11.82 7.35 5.50
C GLY A 86 -12.50 8.51 6.21
N ALA A 87 -12.05 8.88 7.41
CA ALA A 87 -12.59 10.02 8.14
C ALA A 87 -12.45 11.38 7.40
N ARG A 88 -11.62 11.46 6.35
CA ARG A 88 -11.39 12.66 5.51
C ARG A 88 -12.06 12.54 4.14
N CYS A 89 -12.79 11.45 3.90
CA CYS A 89 -13.52 11.23 2.67
C CYS A 89 -14.94 11.83 2.72
N ARG A 90 -15.49 12.11 1.53
CA ARG A 90 -16.95 12.33 1.37
C ARG A 90 -17.69 10.98 1.45
N PRO A 91 -18.96 10.95 1.91
CA PRO A 91 -19.76 9.72 1.85
C PRO A 91 -19.80 9.18 0.42
N GLY A 92 -19.57 7.86 0.25
CA GLY A 92 -19.52 7.22 -1.06
C GLY A 92 -18.19 7.35 -1.82
N ALA A 93 -17.16 7.94 -1.21
CA ALA A 93 -15.81 7.96 -1.76
C ALA A 93 -15.30 6.54 -2.07
N THR A 94 -14.42 6.44 -3.06
CA THR A 94 -13.84 5.17 -3.52
C THR A 94 -12.43 4.99 -2.98
N LEU A 95 -12.14 3.80 -2.47
CA LEU A 95 -10.79 3.32 -2.17
C LEU A 95 -10.43 2.21 -3.14
N VAL A 96 -9.28 2.32 -3.80
CA VAL A 96 -8.71 1.31 -4.68
C VAL A 96 -7.32 0.95 -4.14
N ILE A 97 -7.14 -0.30 -3.76
CA ILE A 97 -5.88 -0.82 -3.21
C ILE A 97 -5.34 -1.86 -4.18
N ARG A 98 -4.17 -1.59 -4.77
CA ARG A 98 -3.38 -2.63 -5.44
C ARG A 98 -2.47 -3.30 -4.44
N PHE A 99 -2.59 -4.62 -4.30
CA PHE A 99 -1.80 -5.38 -3.34
C PHE A 99 -1.33 -6.71 -3.92
N GLY A 100 -0.12 -7.12 -3.56
CA GLY A 100 0.46 -8.38 -4.01
C GLY A 100 1.20 -9.10 -2.90
N SER A 101 1.76 -10.24 -3.25
CA SER A 101 2.63 -11.03 -2.37
C SER A 101 4.11 -10.87 -2.77
N ILE A 102 5.01 -11.02 -1.80
CA ILE A 102 6.45 -11.14 -2.03
C ILE A 102 6.81 -12.62 -1.99
N GLY A 103 7.78 -13.03 -2.83
CA GLY A 103 8.29 -14.40 -2.97
C GLY A 103 8.60 -15.13 -1.66
N ASP A 104 8.77 -16.44 -1.76
CA ASP A 104 8.92 -17.45 -0.68
C ASP A 104 7.83 -17.49 0.42
N ARG A 105 7.08 -16.40 0.61
CA ARG A 105 5.91 -16.26 1.49
C ARG A 105 4.60 -16.20 0.72
N LEU A 106 4.44 -17.06 -0.27
CA LEU A 106 3.14 -17.46 -0.88
C LEU A 106 2.15 -18.08 0.14
N VAL A 107 2.33 -17.84 1.43
CA VAL A 107 1.58 -18.45 2.52
C VAL A 107 0.28 -17.72 2.77
N GLU A 108 0.15 -16.45 2.34
CA GLU A 108 -1.01 -15.63 2.63
C GLU A 108 -1.61 -15.01 1.38
N ASP A 109 -2.93 -15.14 1.24
CA ASP A 109 -3.73 -14.60 0.15
C ASP A 109 -3.82 -13.07 0.28
N PRO A 110 -3.30 -12.30 -0.69
CA PRO A 110 -3.34 -10.83 -0.69
C PRO A 110 -4.76 -10.27 -0.51
N ALA A 111 -5.77 -10.91 -1.11
CA ALA A 111 -7.16 -10.45 -1.01
C ALA A 111 -7.70 -10.61 0.42
N GLN A 112 -7.38 -11.73 1.08
CA GLN A 112 -7.79 -11.97 2.46
C GLN A 112 -7.13 -11.00 3.43
N LEU A 113 -5.83 -10.74 3.26
CA LEU A 113 -5.11 -9.81 4.12
C LEU A 113 -5.69 -8.39 4.00
N VAL A 114 -5.88 -7.89 2.77
CA VAL A 114 -6.45 -6.56 2.57
C VAL A 114 -7.88 -6.49 3.11
N SER A 115 -8.70 -7.51 2.86
CA SER A 115 -10.07 -7.57 3.39
C SER A 115 -10.10 -7.50 4.91
N ALA A 116 -9.24 -8.29 5.59
CA ALA A 116 -9.10 -8.23 7.04
C ALA A 116 -8.67 -6.85 7.54
N SER A 117 -7.80 -6.13 6.81
CA SER A 117 -7.40 -4.76 7.17
C SER A 117 -8.54 -3.73 7.04
N LEU A 118 -9.56 -3.99 6.21
CA LEU A 118 -10.72 -3.11 6.03
C LEU A 118 -11.82 -3.38 7.07
N GLU A 119 -11.82 -4.54 7.72
CA GLU A 119 -12.74 -4.84 8.83
C GLU A 119 -12.62 -3.80 9.95
N GLU A 120 -13.74 -3.55 10.64
CA GLU A 120 -13.83 -2.56 11.73
C GLU A 120 -13.49 -1.12 11.30
N THR A 121 -13.54 -0.85 10.00
CA THR A 121 -13.53 0.51 9.44
C THR A 121 -14.90 0.86 8.84
N GLY A 122 -15.04 2.09 8.33
CA GLY A 122 -16.19 2.47 7.50
C GLY A 122 -16.04 2.14 6.00
N TRP A 123 -14.98 1.43 5.59
CA TRP A 123 -14.81 0.99 4.21
C TRP A 123 -15.51 -0.33 3.96
N VAL A 124 -16.44 -0.34 2.99
CA VAL A 124 -17.16 -1.54 2.57
C VAL A 124 -16.62 -1.99 1.22
N THR A 125 -16.00 -3.18 1.18
CA THR A 125 -15.51 -3.78 -0.07
C THR A 125 -16.66 -3.97 -1.06
N THR A 126 -16.48 -3.50 -2.28
CA THR A 126 -17.44 -3.64 -3.38
C THR A 126 -17.00 -4.66 -4.42
N GLU A 127 -15.70 -4.77 -4.66
CA GLU A 127 -15.15 -5.64 -5.70
C GLU A 127 -13.71 -6.05 -5.35
N ILE A 128 -13.33 -7.25 -5.74
CA ILE A 128 -11.95 -7.74 -5.69
C ILE A 128 -11.64 -8.28 -7.08
N LEU A 129 -10.70 -7.64 -7.76
CA LEU A 129 -10.26 -8.03 -9.09
C LEU A 129 -8.86 -8.63 -9.00
N HIS A 130 -8.66 -9.79 -9.59
CA HIS A 130 -7.30 -10.31 -9.77
C HIS A 130 -6.68 -9.60 -10.97
N ALA A 131 -5.51 -8.99 -10.76
CA ALA A 131 -4.79 -8.35 -11.85
C ALA A 131 -4.36 -9.43 -12.84
N ASP A 132 -4.84 -9.34 -14.08
CA ASP A 132 -4.47 -10.27 -15.13
C ASP A 132 -2.94 -10.34 -15.26
N ASN A 133 -2.43 -11.57 -15.21
CA ASN A 133 -1.00 -11.83 -15.14
C ASN A 133 -0.22 -11.11 -16.25
N ALA A 134 0.82 -10.37 -15.85
CA ALA A 134 1.86 -9.83 -16.74
C ALA A 134 2.63 -10.92 -17.54
N ALA A 135 2.25 -12.19 -17.41
CA ALA A 135 2.71 -13.33 -18.20
C ALA A 135 2.45 -13.18 -19.71
N ARG A 136 1.58 -12.26 -20.15
CA ARG A 136 1.35 -11.95 -21.57
C ARG A 136 2.37 -10.99 -22.19
N GLY A 137 3.35 -10.47 -21.43
CA GLY A 137 4.37 -9.53 -21.92
C GLY A 137 5.81 -10.00 -21.71
N ARG A 138 6.76 -9.38 -22.42
CA ARG A 138 8.21 -9.52 -22.17
C ARG A 138 8.56 -8.82 -20.84
N ARG A 139 8.55 -9.54 -19.72
CA ARG A 139 8.96 -8.97 -18.43
C ARG A 139 10.47 -8.74 -18.45
N GLN A 140 10.89 -7.54 -18.04
CA GLN A 140 12.31 -7.24 -17.93
C GLN A 140 13.00 -8.17 -16.91
N ALA A 141 12.30 -8.56 -15.83
CA ALA A 141 12.77 -9.52 -14.84
C ALA A 141 13.09 -10.91 -15.44
N ASP A 142 12.35 -11.35 -16.46
CA ASP A 142 12.61 -12.62 -17.15
C ASP A 142 13.91 -12.59 -17.96
N THR A 143 14.44 -11.40 -18.23
CA THR A 143 15.73 -11.22 -18.94
C THR A 143 16.92 -11.39 -17.98
N PHE A 144 16.71 -11.15 -16.67
CA PHE A 144 17.76 -11.22 -15.65
C PHE A 144 17.81 -12.58 -14.92
N HIS A 145 16.75 -13.38 -14.96
CA HIS A 145 16.66 -14.63 -14.18
C HIS A 145 16.79 -15.90 -15.05
N ARG A 146 17.60 -16.86 -14.57
CA ARG A 146 17.85 -18.17 -15.21
C ARG A 146 16.63 -19.12 -15.18
N LYS A 147 15.67 -18.86 -14.27
CA LYS A 147 14.37 -19.54 -14.16
C LYS A 147 13.28 -18.48 -14.11
N ARG A 148 12.22 -18.65 -14.92
CA ARG A 148 11.00 -17.85 -14.84
C ARG A 148 10.31 -18.13 -13.51
N SER A 149 10.10 -17.10 -12.69
CA SER A 149 9.29 -17.21 -11.48
C SER A 149 7.81 -17.20 -11.86
N ALA A 150 6.98 -17.96 -11.14
CA ALA A 150 5.53 -17.83 -11.26
C ALA A 150 5.14 -16.36 -10.99
N PRO A 151 4.18 -15.80 -11.75
CA PRO A 151 3.64 -14.48 -11.45
C PRO A 151 3.14 -14.43 -10.00
N TYR A 152 3.38 -13.32 -9.32
CA TYR A 152 2.75 -13.06 -8.03
C TYR A 152 1.32 -12.59 -8.31
N ASP A 153 0.35 -13.18 -7.60
CA ASP A 153 -1.04 -12.74 -7.67
C ASP A 153 -1.13 -11.33 -7.08
N GLU A 154 -1.32 -10.34 -7.95
CA GLU A 154 -1.74 -8.99 -7.54
C GLU A 154 -3.26 -8.91 -7.59
N VAL A 155 -3.84 -8.21 -6.64
CA VAL A 155 -5.27 -7.97 -6.55
C VAL A 155 -5.53 -6.47 -6.43
N ASP A 156 -6.58 -6.02 -7.09
CA ASP A 156 -7.17 -4.69 -6.93
C ASP A 156 -8.43 -4.83 -6.07
N VAL A 157 -8.37 -4.33 -4.85
CA VAL A 157 -9.51 -4.29 -3.92
C VAL A 157 -10.17 -2.92 -4.02
N TRP A 158 -11.47 -2.92 -4.32
CA TRP A 158 -12.31 -1.74 -4.39
C TRP A 158 -13.22 -1.68 -3.17
N ALA A 159 -13.30 -0.51 -2.55
CA ALA A 159 -14.18 -0.27 -1.41
C ALA A 159 -14.85 1.10 -1.48
N LYS A 160 -15.97 1.23 -0.78
CA LYS A 160 -16.74 2.47 -0.65
C LYS A 160 -16.81 2.94 0.79
N TRP A 161 -16.59 4.24 1.00
CA TRP A 161 -16.71 4.85 2.32
C TRP A 161 -18.19 4.97 2.73
N ARG A 162 -18.56 4.23 3.78
CA ARG A 162 -19.89 4.16 4.39
C ARG A 162 -19.71 4.17 5.93
N PRO A 163 -19.35 5.34 6.49
CA PRO A 163 -19.16 5.52 7.94
C PRO A 163 -20.46 5.38 8.72
#